data_AF-A0A1M4EBH2-F1
#
_entry.id   AF-A0A1M4EBH2-F1
#
_cell.length_a   1.000
_cell.length_b   1.000
_cell.length_c   1.000
_cell.angle_alpha   90.00
_cell.angle_beta   90.00
_cell.angle_gamma   90.00
#
_symmetry.space_group_name_H-M   'P 1'
#
loop_
_entity.id
_entity.type
_entity.pdbx_description
1 polymer ?
#
loop_
_entity_poly.entity_id
_entity_poly.type
_entity_poly.pdbx_seq_one_letter_code
_entity_poly.pdbx_strand_id
1 'polypeptide(L)'
;MNGAGLPRIIQGGMGVAVSDWRLARAVSRRGQLGGVSGTAIDLVCARRLQLGDPGGHLRRALAHFPIPEMAQQVLRTFHVPGGKAPGTPFRPVPRHSLRPGRALVALTIVANFAEVYLAKEGHEGRVGVNYLRKIELPIPFACYGALLAGADHILMGAGNPAELPALLDRLAAHRPVTLPVRVQGATSADGDTRVAFDPASLWPTPPPALRRPRFEAIVTGGTDLAAVRHLTAAHPAGYTAGYTAADILAYLLAYLLR
;
A
#
# COMPACT_ATOMS: atom_id res chain seq x y z
N MET A 1 -8.13 -13.08 26.51
CA MET A 1 -9.56 -13.05 26.14
C MET A 1 -9.69 -12.85 24.64
N ASN A 2 -10.52 -13.68 24.01
CA ASN A 2 -10.99 -13.72 22.62
C ASN A 2 -9.98 -14.06 21.51
N GLY A 3 -10.05 -15.33 21.09
CA GLY A 3 -9.67 -15.77 19.76
C GLY A 3 -10.51 -15.05 18.70
N ALA A 4 -10.09 -13.85 18.32
CA ALA A 4 -10.64 -13.18 17.16
C ALA A 4 -10.14 -13.94 15.92
N GLY A 5 -10.99 -14.85 15.41
CA GLY A 5 -10.78 -15.54 14.15
C GLY A 5 -10.42 -14.58 13.00
N LEU A 6 -10.02 -15.15 11.87
CA LEU A 6 -9.78 -14.36 10.66
C LEU A 6 -11.02 -13.49 10.34
N PRO A 7 -10.83 -12.25 9.85
CA PRO A 7 -11.95 -11.37 9.55
C PRO A 7 -12.82 -12.06 8.48
N ARG A 8 -14.13 -12.12 8.69
CA ARG A 8 -15.05 -12.76 7.74
C ARG A 8 -15.32 -11.86 6.53
N ILE A 9 -15.15 -10.56 6.72
CA ILE A 9 -15.32 -9.54 5.68
C ILE A 9 -14.01 -8.80 5.52
N ILE A 10 -13.56 -8.73 4.28
CA ILE A 10 -12.48 -7.86 3.83
C ILE A 10 -13.10 -6.77 2.99
N GLN A 11 -12.95 -5.52 3.42
CA GLN A 11 -13.42 -4.38 2.65
C GLN A 11 -12.57 -4.19 1.39
N GLY A 12 -13.22 -4.12 0.23
CA GLY A 12 -12.56 -3.74 -1.03
C GLY A 12 -12.15 -2.26 -1.09
N GLY A 13 -11.48 -1.89 -2.17
CA GLY A 13 -11.05 -0.50 -2.38
C GLY A 13 -10.06 -0.32 -3.54
N MET A 14 -10.33 -0.88 -4.71
CA MET A 14 -9.35 -0.89 -5.82
C MET A 14 -9.23 0.44 -6.60
N GLY A 15 -10.13 1.41 -6.40
CA GLY A 15 -10.15 2.69 -7.16
C GLY A 15 -9.63 3.89 -6.37
N VAL A 16 -9.29 4.98 -7.06
CA VAL A 16 -8.77 6.23 -6.43
C VAL A 16 -9.77 6.78 -5.43
N ALA A 17 -9.36 6.89 -4.16
CA ALA A 17 -10.17 7.41 -3.05
C ALA A 17 -11.57 6.74 -2.88
N VAL A 18 -11.78 5.54 -3.42
CA VAL A 18 -13.03 4.78 -3.26
C VAL A 18 -13.22 4.33 -1.82
N SER A 19 -12.10 3.99 -1.16
CA SER A 19 -12.04 3.75 0.28
C SER A 19 -10.97 4.65 0.87
N ASP A 20 -11.41 5.65 1.63
CA ASP A 20 -10.51 6.45 2.46
C ASP A 20 -10.47 5.90 3.90
N TRP A 21 -9.61 6.51 4.73
CA TRP A 21 -9.47 6.16 6.13
C TRP A 21 -10.77 6.13 6.94
N ARG A 22 -11.82 6.87 6.57
CA ARG A 22 -13.08 6.93 7.33
C ARG A 22 -13.85 5.62 7.21
N LEU A 23 -13.97 5.11 5.98
CA LEU A 23 -14.64 3.84 5.72
C LEU A 23 -13.82 2.68 6.31
N ALA A 24 -12.50 2.67 6.07
CA ALA A 24 -11.60 1.67 6.63
C ALA A 24 -11.68 1.62 8.17
N ARG A 25 -11.69 2.78 8.83
CA ARG A 25 -11.89 2.89 10.28
C ARG A 25 -13.23 2.36 10.73
N ALA A 26 -14.32 2.73 10.05
CA ALA A 26 -15.66 2.28 10.39
C ALA A 26 -15.79 0.75 10.33
N VAL A 27 -15.24 0.12 9.30
CA VAL A 27 -15.21 -1.35 9.15
C VAL A 27 -14.33 -2.01 10.21
N SER A 28 -13.14 -1.47 10.46
CA SER A 28 -12.20 -1.98 11.45
C SER A 28 -12.79 -1.98 12.86
N ARG A 29 -13.53 -0.93 13.22
CA ARG A 29 -14.27 -0.83 14.50
C ARG A 29 -15.38 -1.87 14.67
N ARG A 30 -15.82 -2.52 13.59
CA ARG A 30 -16.79 -3.62 13.62
C ARG A 30 -16.13 -5.01 13.63
N GLY A 31 -14.82 -5.07 13.86
CA GLY A 31 -14.06 -6.33 13.96
C GLY A 31 -13.79 -7.00 12.60
N GLN A 32 -14.04 -6.30 11.49
CA GLN A 32 -13.71 -6.75 10.13
C GLN A 32 -12.43 -6.08 9.63
N LEU A 33 -11.89 -6.49 8.48
CA LEU A 33 -10.70 -5.87 7.91
C LEU A 33 -11.10 -4.62 7.08
N GLY A 34 -10.81 -3.44 7.62
CA GLY A 34 -10.94 -2.18 6.88
C GLY A 34 -9.77 -1.96 5.94
N GLY A 35 -10.04 -1.71 4.66
CA GLY A 35 -9.01 -1.60 3.62
C GLY A 35 -8.99 -0.20 3.00
N VAL A 36 -7.91 0.55 3.18
CA VAL A 36 -7.70 1.84 2.47
C VAL A 36 -7.34 1.56 1.01
N SER A 37 -7.82 2.38 0.08
CA SER A 37 -7.33 2.35 -1.31
C SER A 37 -5.98 3.04 -1.44
N GLY A 38 -4.96 2.29 -1.85
CA GLY A 38 -3.63 2.82 -2.13
C GLY A 38 -3.49 3.47 -3.52
N THR A 39 -4.50 3.38 -4.37
CA THR A 39 -4.44 3.85 -5.77
C THR A 39 -4.37 5.38 -5.84
N ALA A 40 -3.24 5.91 -6.33
CA ALA A 40 -2.97 7.35 -6.49
C ALA A 40 -3.17 8.18 -5.21
N ILE A 41 -2.87 7.58 -4.05
CA ILE A 41 -3.09 8.19 -2.74
C ILE A 41 -2.20 9.42 -2.50
N ASP A 42 -1.03 9.47 -3.14
CA ASP A 42 -0.13 10.62 -3.23
C ASP A 42 -0.82 11.83 -3.88
N LEU A 43 -1.52 11.62 -4.99
CA LEU A 43 -2.32 12.65 -5.67
C LEU A 43 -3.49 13.11 -4.79
N VAL A 44 -4.19 12.18 -4.13
CA VAL A 44 -5.31 12.48 -3.23
C VAL A 44 -4.83 13.33 -2.05
N CYS A 45 -3.72 12.92 -1.41
CA CYS A 45 -3.10 13.64 -0.30
C CYS A 45 -2.69 15.06 -0.72
N ALA A 46 -1.95 15.21 -1.82
CA ALA A 46 -1.53 16.51 -2.34
C ALA A 46 -2.73 17.43 -2.63
N ARG A 47 -3.81 16.90 -3.21
CA ARG A 47 -5.02 17.70 -3.48
C ARG A 47 -5.74 18.11 -2.19
N ARG A 48 -5.87 17.21 -1.21
CA ARG A 48 -6.51 17.54 0.08
C ARG A 48 -5.73 18.60 0.87
N LEU A 49 -4.40 18.55 0.85
CA LEU A 49 -3.55 19.58 1.43
C LEU A 49 -3.72 20.94 0.74
N GLN A 50 -3.84 20.95 -0.59
CA GLN A 50 -4.09 22.17 -1.37
C GLN A 50 -5.50 22.74 -1.18
N LEU A 51 -6.45 21.91 -0.75
CA LEU A 51 -7.79 22.34 -0.31
C LEU A 51 -7.80 22.80 1.16
N GLY A 52 -6.63 22.96 1.78
CA GLY A 52 -6.47 23.48 3.14
C GLY A 52 -6.60 22.43 4.24
N ASP A 53 -6.58 21.15 3.88
CA ASP A 53 -6.75 20.03 4.82
C ASP A 53 -8.01 20.20 5.70
N PRO A 54 -9.22 20.11 5.12
CA PRO A 54 -10.46 20.26 5.88
C PRO A 54 -10.51 19.31 7.08
N GLY A 55 -10.74 19.87 8.28
CA GLY A 55 -10.71 19.12 9.55
C GLY A 55 -9.31 18.88 10.13
N GLY A 56 -8.24 19.31 9.46
CA GLY A 56 -6.86 19.20 9.94
C GLY A 56 -6.33 17.76 10.04
N HIS A 57 -6.99 16.81 9.38
CA HIS A 57 -6.71 15.38 9.55
C HIS A 57 -5.33 14.99 9.01
N LEU A 58 -4.97 15.47 7.81
CA LEU A 58 -3.67 15.14 7.23
C LEU A 58 -2.54 15.78 8.03
N ARG A 59 -2.66 17.06 8.40
CA ARG A 59 -1.65 17.70 9.26
C ARG A 59 -1.50 17.00 10.60
N ARG A 60 -2.60 16.55 11.22
CA ARG A 60 -2.56 15.75 12.45
C ARG A 60 -1.82 14.44 12.26
N ALA A 61 -2.08 13.72 11.16
CA ALA A 61 -1.35 12.49 10.86
C ALA A 61 0.14 12.76 10.58
N LEU A 62 0.45 13.78 9.78
CA LEU A 62 1.83 14.14 9.42
C LEU A 62 2.65 14.62 10.63
N ALA A 63 2.01 15.18 11.66
CA ALA A 63 2.66 15.52 12.93
C ALA A 63 3.16 14.27 13.70
N HIS A 64 2.63 13.09 13.39
CA HIS A 64 3.05 11.80 13.97
C HIS A 64 3.93 10.98 13.03
N PHE A 65 4.27 11.52 11.86
CA PHE A 65 5.13 10.82 10.90
C PHE A 65 6.55 10.70 11.47
N PRO A 66 7.19 9.50 11.42
CA PRO A 66 8.43 9.26 12.15
C PRO A 66 9.68 9.92 11.54
N ILE A 67 9.57 10.54 10.35
CA ILE A 67 10.66 11.30 9.71
C ILE A 67 10.17 12.75 9.51
N PRO A 68 10.23 13.61 10.55
CA PRO A 68 9.56 14.91 10.56
C PRO A 68 9.91 15.80 9.36
N GLU A 69 11.18 15.81 8.94
CA GLU A 69 11.67 16.65 7.84
C GLU A 69 10.98 16.33 6.52
N MET A 70 10.68 15.04 6.28
CA MET A 70 9.98 14.57 5.09
C MET A 70 8.51 15.02 5.10
N ALA A 71 7.82 14.88 6.23
CA ALA A 71 6.44 15.36 6.37
C ALA A 71 6.37 16.89 6.21
N GLN A 72 7.29 17.63 6.82
CA GLN A 72 7.37 19.08 6.67
C GLN A 72 7.64 19.50 5.23
N GLN A 73 8.50 18.77 4.49
CA GLN A 73 8.72 19.05 3.07
C GLN A 73 7.43 18.91 2.25
N VAL A 74 6.64 17.85 2.50
CA VAL A 74 5.35 17.64 1.83
C VAL A 74 4.38 18.78 2.16
N LEU A 75 4.27 19.17 3.43
CA LEU A 75 3.43 20.29 3.88
C LEU A 75 3.84 21.61 3.22
N ARG A 76 5.15 21.95 3.23
CA ARG A 76 5.66 23.16 2.56
C ARG A 76 5.33 23.18 1.06
N THR A 77 5.25 22.02 0.43
CA THR A 77 5.03 21.90 -1.01
C THR A 77 3.55 22.02 -1.39
N PHE A 78 2.66 21.42 -0.60
CA PHE A 78 1.25 21.21 -1.01
C PHE A 78 0.21 21.82 -0.07
N HIS A 79 0.51 22.14 1.18
CA HIS A 79 -0.48 22.71 2.09
C HIS A 79 -0.73 24.20 1.77
N VAL A 80 -1.98 24.55 1.50
CA VAL A 80 -2.42 25.93 1.32
C VAL A 80 -3.36 26.28 2.47
N PRO A 81 -2.95 27.06 3.48
CA PRO A 81 -3.83 27.45 4.58
C PRO A 81 -5.12 28.10 4.07
N GLY A 82 -6.28 27.63 4.53
CA GLY A 82 -7.59 28.08 4.04
C GLY A 82 -8.00 27.54 2.67
N GLY A 83 -7.12 26.79 2.00
CA GLY A 83 -7.35 26.20 0.68
C GLY A 83 -7.01 27.14 -0.47
N LYS A 84 -6.74 26.54 -1.64
CA LYS A 84 -6.55 27.28 -2.89
C LYS A 84 -7.81 28.08 -3.25
N ALA A 85 -7.63 29.21 -3.93
CA ALA A 85 -8.77 29.97 -4.44
C ALA A 85 -9.59 29.15 -5.47
N PRO A 86 -10.90 29.43 -5.60
CA PRO A 86 -11.72 28.92 -6.70
C PRO A 86 -11.06 29.21 -8.06
N GLY A 87 -11.14 28.28 -9.01
CA GLY A 87 -10.54 28.44 -10.33
C GLY A 87 -9.01 28.24 -10.42
N THR A 88 -8.27 28.36 -9.31
CA THR A 88 -6.82 28.06 -9.33
C THR A 88 -6.57 26.56 -9.59
N PRO A 89 -5.72 26.18 -10.56
CA PRO A 89 -5.39 24.79 -10.80
C PRO A 89 -4.60 24.20 -9.62
N PHE A 90 -4.70 22.89 -9.42
CA PHE A 90 -3.85 22.19 -8.46
C PHE A 90 -2.39 22.21 -8.92
N ARG A 91 -1.47 22.44 -7.98
CA ARG A 91 -0.06 22.10 -8.13
C ARG A 91 0.04 20.62 -8.54
N PRO A 92 0.72 20.33 -9.67
CA PRO A 92 0.79 18.97 -10.18
C PRO A 92 1.67 18.07 -9.30
N VAL A 93 1.31 16.80 -9.26
CA VAL A 93 2.17 15.73 -8.73
C VAL A 93 2.89 15.10 -9.92
N PRO A 94 4.24 15.00 -9.91
CA PRO A 94 4.99 14.33 -10.98
C PRO A 94 4.55 12.88 -11.17
N ARG A 95 4.64 12.36 -12.39
CA ARG A 95 4.37 10.94 -12.65
C ARG A 95 5.52 10.08 -12.13
N HIS A 96 5.20 8.89 -11.64
CA HIS A 96 6.22 7.91 -11.32
C HIS A 96 7.01 7.48 -12.56
N SER A 97 8.30 7.25 -12.37
CA SER A 97 9.22 6.65 -13.33
C SER A 97 10.01 5.54 -12.63
N LEU A 98 10.92 4.87 -13.35
CA LEU A 98 11.81 3.85 -12.77
C LEU A 98 12.79 4.43 -11.74
N ARG A 99 13.12 5.72 -11.90
CA ARG A 99 14.00 6.48 -11.01
C ARG A 99 13.26 7.75 -10.58
N PRO A 100 12.26 7.63 -9.68
CA PRO A 100 11.46 8.77 -9.28
C PRO A 100 12.30 9.76 -8.47
N GLY A 101 11.97 11.05 -8.56
CA GLY A 101 12.60 12.07 -7.73
C GLY A 101 12.26 11.93 -6.25
N ARG A 102 13.17 12.35 -5.37
CA ARG A 102 13.03 12.25 -3.90
C ARG A 102 11.73 12.86 -3.36
N ALA A 103 11.28 13.97 -3.95
CA ALA A 103 10.04 14.64 -3.52
C ALA A 103 8.78 13.80 -3.81
N LEU A 104 8.74 13.07 -4.93
CA LEU A 104 7.62 12.18 -5.24
C LEU A 104 7.64 10.97 -4.30
N VAL A 105 8.80 10.35 -4.09
CA VAL A 105 8.97 9.25 -3.13
C VAL A 105 8.50 9.66 -1.73
N ALA A 106 8.93 10.82 -1.24
CA ALA A 106 8.49 11.38 0.04
C ALA A 106 6.97 11.55 0.12
N LEU A 107 6.36 12.14 -0.91
CA LEU A 107 4.91 12.31 -0.97
C LEU A 107 4.18 10.95 -0.93
N THR A 108 4.64 9.96 -1.70
CA THR A 108 4.03 8.63 -1.73
C THR A 108 4.08 7.94 -0.36
N ILE A 109 5.23 7.96 0.31
CA ILE A 109 5.40 7.37 1.65
C ILE A 109 4.48 8.08 2.66
N VAL A 110 4.55 9.41 2.72
CA VAL A 110 3.77 10.23 3.67
C VAL A 110 2.26 10.07 3.45
N ALA A 111 1.81 10.02 2.19
CA ALA A 111 0.39 9.85 1.89
C ALA A 111 -0.15 8.48 2.35
N ASN A 112 0.59 7.40 2.12
CA ASN A 112 0.21 6.06 2.58
C ASN A 112 0.22 5.97 4.11
N PHE A 113 1.23 6.55 4.76
CA PHE A 113 1.27 6.63 6.21
C PHE A 113 0.04 7.34 6.76
N ALA A 114 -0.30 8.51 6.24
CA ALA A 114 -1.37 9.35 6.77
C ALA A 114 -2.72 8.63 6.76
N GLU A 115 -3.03 7.92 5.68
CA GLU A 115 -4.31 7.22 5.54
C GLU A 115 -4.41 6.00 6.47
N VAL A 116 -3.32 5.22 6.62
CA VAL A 116 -3.30 4.11 7.58
C VAL A 116 -3.34 4.62 9.02
N TYR A 117 -2.58 5.67 9.34
CA TYR A 117 -2.56 6.29 10.67
C TYR A 117 -3.96 6.75 11.08
N LEU A 118 -4.65 7.49 10.21
CA LEU A 118 -6.01 7.96 10.46
C LEU A 118 -7.01 6.80 10.54
N ALA A 119 -6.82 5.77 9.73
CA ALA A 119 -7.69 4.60 9.74
C ALA A 119 -7.57 3.79 11.04
N LYS A 120 -6.41 3.79 11.70
CA LYS A 120 -6.16 3.09 12.98
C LYS A 120 -6.52 3.92 14.22
N GLU A 121 -6.85 5.20 14.08
CA GLU A 121 -6.99 6.12 15.21
C GLU A 121 -8.11 5.69 16.19
N GLY A 122 -7.76 5.43 17.45
CA GLY A 122 -8.71 5.18 18.54
C GLY A 122 -9.41 3.81 18.50
N HIS A 123 -8.76 2.77 17.96
CA HIS A 123 -9.21 1.38 18.08
C HIS A 123 -8.10 0.36 17.79
N GLU A 124 -8.31 -0.90 18.20
CA GLU A 124 -7.40 -2.04 17.96
C GLU A 124 -7.81 -2.92 16.76
N GLY A 125 -8.80 -2.48 15.97
CA GLY A 125 -9.25 -3.18 14.76
C GLY A 125 -8.17 -3.28 13.67
N ARG A 126 -8.28 -4.29 12.80
CA ARG A 126 -7.32 -4.58 11.73
C ARG A 126 -7.52 -3.63 10.55
N VAL A 127 -6.46 -2.94 10.16
CA VAL A 127 -6.44 -2.02 9.01
C VAL A 127 -5.45 -2.53 7.97
N GLY A 128 -5.87 -2.57 6.70
CA GLY A 128 -5.00 -2.87 5.58
C GLY A 128 -5.03 -1.82 4.48
N VAL A 129 -4.17 -2.00 3.49
CA VAL A 129 -4.14 -1.19 2.28
C VAL A 129 -4.25 -2.09 1.06
N ASN A 130 -5.11 -1.71 0.11
CA ASN A 130 -5.27 -2.39 -1.17
C ASN A 130 -4.45 -1.66 -2.24
N TYR A 131 -3.52 -2.37 -2.88
CA TYR A 131 -2.73 -1.90 -4.00
C TYR A 131 -3.05 -2.69 -5.27
N LEU A 132 -2.78 -2.09 -6.43
CA LEU A 132 -2.91 -2.74 -7.73
C LEU A 132 -1.54 -3.10 -8.27
N ARG A 133 -1.32 -4.39 -8.60
CA ARG A 133 -0.05 -4.84 -9.17
C ARG A 133 0.25 -4.10 -10.47
N LYS A 134 -0.73 -3.79 -11.33
CA LYS A 134 -0.53 -3.00 -12.56
C LYS A 134 0.04 -1.59 -12.35
N ILE A 135 -0.03 -1.03 -11.15
CA ILE A 135 0.55 0.28 -10.83
C ILE A 135 1.87 0.03 -10.08
N GLU A 136 2.84 -0.56 -10.78
CA GLU A 136 4.04 -1.18 -10.20
C GLU A 136 4.99 -0.16 -9.56
N LEU A 137 5.19 0.97 -10.24
CA LEU A 137 6.23 1.95 -9.90
C LEU A 137 6.18 2.51 -8.47
N PRO A 138 5.00 2.87 -7.90
CA PRO A 138 4.91 3.36 -6.53
C PRO A 138 4.99 2.29 -5.45
N ILE A 139 4.83 1.00 -5.77
CA ILE A 139 4.59 -0.07 -4.78
C ILE A 139 5.61 -0.08 -3.63
N PRO A 140 6.95 -0.04 -3.86
CA PRO A 140 7.90 -0.12 -2.75
C PRO A 140 7.75 1.04 -1.76
N PHE A 141 7.52 2.25 -2.27
CA PHE A 141 7.37 3.47 -1.46
C PHE A 141 6.02 3.50 -0.74
N ALA A 142 4.95 3.10 -1.44
CA ALA A 142 3.61 3.06 -0.89
C ALA A 142 3.50 2.05 0.26
N CYS A 143 3.98 0.82 0.03
CA CYS A 143 4.05 -0.22 1.06
C CYS A 143 4.84 0.27 2.28
N TYR A 144 6.01 0.90 2.06
CA TYR A 144 6.81 1.38 3.17
C TYR A 144 6.08 2.41 4.04
N GLY A 145 5.37 3.37 3.43
CA GLY A 145 4.51 4.31 4.16
C GLY A 145 3.42 3.62 4.99
N ALA A 146 2.78 2.58 4.44
CA ALA A 146 1.78 1.80 5.17
C ALA A 146 2.40 1.01 6.34
N LEU A 147 3.61 0.45 6.17
CA LEU A 147 4.35 -0.23 7.24
C LEU A 147 4.72 0.73 8.38
N LEU A 148 5.18 1.94 8.06
CA LEU A 148 5.50 2.97 9.05
C LEU A 148 4.30 3.34 9.93
N ALA A 149 3.09 3.29 9.38
CA ALA A 149 1.84 3.53 10.11
C ALA A 149 1.29 2.26 10.82
N GLY A 150 1.98 1.12 10.69
CA GLY A 150 1.58 -0.13 11.33
C GLY A 150 0.39 -0.80 10.66
N ALA A 151 0.27 -0.77 9.33
CA ALA A 151 -0.72 -1.55 8.60
C ALA A 151 -0.65 -3.04 9.02
N ASP A 152 -1.81 -3.66 9.19
CA ASP A 152 -1.94 -5.07 9.58
C ASP A 152 -1.92 -5.99 8.35
N HIS A 153 -2.47 -5.51 7.23
CA HIS A 153 -2.55 -6.25 5.97
C HIS A 153 -2.16 -5.39 4.76
N ILE A 154 -1.50 -6.00 3.79
CA ILE A 154 -1.33 -5.48 2.44
C ILE A 154 -2.08 -6.42 1.50
N LEU A 155 -3.07 -5.87 0.80
CA LEU A 155 -3.85 -6.58 -0.19
C LEU A 155 -3.39 -6.18 -1.58
N MET A 156 -3.24 -7.13 -2.49
CA MET A 156 -2.84 -6.82 -3.87
C MET A 156 -3.59 -7.65 -4.89
N GLY A 157 -4.21 -6.97 -5.85
CA GLY A 157 -4.85 -7.61 -7.01
C GLY A 157 -4.32 -7.09 -8.34
N ALA A 158 -5.01 -7.46 -9.42
CA ALA A 158 -4.75 -7.00 -10.78
C ALA A 158 -3.34 -7.36 -11.30
N GLY A 159 -2.90 -8.60 -11.07
CA GLY A 159 -1.64 -9.16 -11.59
C GLY A 159 -0.97 -10.09 -10.59
N ASN A 160 0.05 -10.83 -11.06
CA ASN A 160 0.82 -11.75 -10.23
C ASN A 160 1.69 -10.98 -9.20
N PRO A 161 1.50 -11.17 -7.89
CA PRO A 161 2.25 -10.46 -6.88
C PRO A 161 3.33 -11.34 -6.19
N ALA A 162 3.91 -12.31 -6.89
CA ALA A 162 4.85 -13.28 -6.31
C ALA A 162 6.05 -12.65 -5.57
N GLU A 163 6.52 -11.48 -5.99
CA GLU A 163 7.66 -10.79 -5.35
C GLU A 163 7.29 -10.03 -4.07
N LEU A 164 6.00 -9.81 -3.82
CA LEU A 164 5.54 -8.93 -2.74
C LEU A 164 5.83 -9.44 -1.32
N PRO A 165 5.64 -10.74 -0.99
CA PRO A 165 5.98 -11.25 0.34
C PRO A 165 7.43 -10.94 0.73
N ALA A 166 8.39 -11.23 -0.17
CA ALA A 166 9.81 -10.96 0.06
C ALA A 166 10.13 -9.46 0.10
N LEU A 167 9.45 -8.65 -0.73
CA LEU A 167 9.57 -7.19 -0.66
C LEU A 167 9.13 -6.66 0.71
N LEU A 168 8.00 -7.13 1.25
CA LEU A 168 7.49 -6.71 2.56
C LEU A 168 8.44 -7.14 3.69
N ASP A 169 9.02 -8.34 3.63
CA ASP A 169 10.01 -8.82 4.60
C ASP A 169 11.25 -7.91 4.64
N ARG A 170 11.73 -7.48 3.46
CA ARG A 170 12.89 -6.59 3.36
C ARG A 170 12.56 -5.17 3.80
N LEU A 171 11.40 -4.63 3.40
CA LEU A 171 10.95 -3.30 3.84
C LEU A 171 10.79 -3.22 5.36
N ALA A 172 10.22 -4.26 6.00
CA ALA A 172 10.06 -4.31 7.45
C ALA A 172 11.42 -4.34 8.19
N ALA A 173 12.46 -4.87 7.54
CA ALA A 173 13.83 -4.86 8.02
C ALA A 173 14.65 -3.63 7.55
N HIS A 174 14.01 -2.64 6.92
CA HIS A 174 14.65 -1.46 6.33
C HIS A 174 15.78 -1.78 5.35
N ARG A 175 15.72 -2.93 4.67
CA ARG A 175 16.75 -3.36 3.71
C ARG A 175 16.42 -2.86 2.30
N PRO A 176 17.43 -2.64 1.44
CA PRO A 176 17.21 -2.27 0.04
C PRO A 176 16.33 -3.28 -0.68
N VAL A 177 15.42 -2.83 -1.53
CA VAL A 177 14.53 -3.68 -2.34
C VAL A 177 14.62 -3.31 -3.80
N THR A 178 14.38 -4.30 -4.66
CA THR A 178 14.14 -4.11 -6.08
C THR A 178 12.83 -4.78 -6.46
N LEU A 179 12.03 -4.09 -7.27
CA LEU A 179 10.79 -4.62 -7.82
C LEU A 179 10.91 -4.64 -9.34
N PRO A 180 10.85 -5.81 -9.98
CA PRO A 180 10.76 -5.90 -11.43
C PRO A 180 9.51 -5.17 -11.94
N VAL A 181 9.66 -4.49 -13.07
CA VAL A 181 8.59 -3.74 -13.74
C VAL A 181 8.44 -4.29 -15.14
N ARG A 182 7.21 -4.62 -15.54
CA ARG A 182 6.94 -5.13 -16.89
C ARG A 182 6.75 -3.95 -17.83
N VAL A 183 7.61 -3.87 -18.85
CA VAL A 183 7.49 -2.88 -19.92
C VAL A 183 6.90 -3.57 -21.14
N GLN A 184 5.74 -3.08 -21.61
CA GLN A 184 5.11 -3.63 -22.80
C GLN A 184 5.99 -3.35 -24.02
N GLY A 185 6.31 -4.40 -24.79
CA GLY A 185 7.17 -4.32 -25.96
C GLY A 185 8.67 -4.44 -25.67
N ALA A 186 9.08 -4.57 -24.40
CA ALA A 186 10.47 -4.85 -24.07
C ALA A 186 10.88 -6.26 -24.52
N THR A 187 12.10 -6.35 -25.02
CA THR A 187 12.78 -7.57 -25.46
C THR A 187 13.92 -7.92 -24.51
N SER A 188 14.49 -9.12 -24.65
CA SER A 188 15.66 -9.52 -23.86
C SER A 188 16.88 -8.60 -24.03
N ALA A 189 16.93 -7.83 -25.12
CA ALA A 189 18.00 -6.86 -25.37
C ALA A 189 17.86 -5.56 -24.56
N ASP A 190 16.65 -5.24 -24.08
CA ASP A 190 16.36 -4.03 -23.30
C ASP A 190 16.76 -4.16 -21.82
N GLY A 191 17.09 -5.38 -21.40
CA GLY A 191 17.46 -5.72 -20.02
C GLY A 191 16.28 -5.70 -19.04
N ASP A 192 16.57 -6.01 -17.78
CA ASP A 192 15.56 -6.08 -16.73
C ASP A 192 15.24 -4.70 -16.14
N THR A 193 14.03 -4.24 -16.43
CA THR A 193 13.49 -3.00 -15.87
C THR A 193 13.09 -3.19 -14.40
N ARG A 194 13.58 -2.32 -13.51
CA ARG A 194 13.31 -2.42 -12.06
C ARG A 194 13.20 -1.06 -11.39
N VAL A 195 12.38 -0.99 -10.34
CA VAL A 195 12.38 0.10 -9.36
C VAL A 195 13.21 -0.35 -8.17
N ALA A 196 14.15 0.48 -7.75
CA ALA A 196 14.97 0.26 -6.56
C ALA A 196 14.58 1.24 -5.46
N PHE A 197 14.63 0.79 -4.21
CA PHE A 197 14.38 1.62 -3.05
C PHE A 197 15.21 1.14 -1.86
N ASP A 198 15.90 2.06 -1.20
CA ASP A 198 16.61 1.80 0.05
C ASP A 198 15.95 2.58 1.20
N PRO A 199 15.13 1.92 2.05
CA PRO A 199 14.47 2.59 3.15
C PRO A 199 15.44 3.14 4.20
N ALA A 200 16.58 2.49 4.43
CA ALA A 200 17.56 2.92 5.42
C ALA A 200 18.15 4.30 5.07
N SER A 201 18.26 4.62 3.77
CA SER A 201 18.73 5.92 3.29
C SER A 201 17.85 7.12 3.70
N LEU A 202 16.63 6.87 4.19
CA LEU A 202 15.71 7.90 4.65
C LEU A 202 15.97 8.35 6.09
N TRP A 203 16.75 7.59 6.86
CA TRP A 203 16.91 7.81 8.29
C TRP A 203 18.29 8.37 8.63
N PRO A 204 18.38 9.37 9.51
CA PRO A 204 19.65 9.87 10.02
C PRO A 204 20.27 8.93 11.07
N THR A 205 19.45 8.11 11.71
CA THR A 205 19.81 7.16 12.77
C THR A 205 19.18 5.80 12.49
N PRO A 206 19.61 4.73 13.17
CA PRO A 206 18.98 3.42 13.00
C PRO A 206 17.45 3.48 13.19
N PRO A 207 16.67 3.01 12.21
CA PRO A 207 15.22 3.14 12.26
C PRO A 207 14.59 2.19 13.28
N PRO A 208 13.40 2.52 13.83
CA PRO A 208 12.68 1.64 14.72
C PRO A 208 12.24 0.35 13.99
N ALA A 209 12.11 -0.74 14.73
CA ALA A 209 11.63 -2.00 14.19
C ALA A 209 10.20 -1.85 13.64
N LEU A 210 9.94 -2.43 12.46
CA LEU A 210 8.61 -2.45 11.86
C LEU A 210 7.98 -3.83 11.98
N ARG A 211 6.67 -3.87 12.23
CA ARG A 211 5.89 -5.10 12.11
C ARG A 211 5.67 -5.38 10.63
N ARG A 212 5.98 -6.60 10.20
CA ARG A 212 5.67 -7.09 8.86
C ARG A 212 4.16 -7.37 8.73
N PRO A 213 3.43 -6.70 7.81
CA PRO A 213 2.01 -6.95 7.62
C PRO A 213 1.76 -8.33 6.99
N ARG A 214 0.54 -8.84 7.16
CA ARG A 214 0.08 -10.00 6.38
C ARG A 214 -0.09 -9.60 4.93
N PHE A 215 0.20 -10.51 4.02
CA PHE A 215 0.02 -10.30 2.59
C PHE A 215 -1.16 -11.12 2.09
N GLU A 216 -2.12 -10.47 1.44
CA GLU A 216 -3.31 -11.10 0.87
C GLU A 216 -3.37 -10.84 -0.64
N ALA A 217 -3.22 -11.90 -1.44
CA ALA A 217 -3.38 -11.80 -2.89
C ALA A 217 -4.86 -11.87 -3.29
N ILE A 218 -5.33 -10.91 -4.07
CA ILE A 218 -6.65 -10.91 -4.69
C ILE A 218 -6.51 -11.56 -6.06
N VAL A 219 -6.99 -12.79 -6.18
CA VAL A 219 -6.89 -13.61 -7.40
C VAL A 219 -8.24 -13.62 -8.10
N THR A 220 -8.25 -13.34 -9.40
CA THR A 220 -9.44 -13.51 -10.25
C THR A 220 -9.36 -14.81 -11.06
N GLY A 221 -10.50 -15.46 -11.30
CA GLY A 221 -10.55 -16.63 -12.19
C GLY A 221 -10.12 -16.24 -13.61
N GLY A 222 -9.01 -16.81 -14.09
CA GLY A 222 -8.37 -16.44 -15.37
C GLY A 222 -6.85 -16.55 -15.33
N THR A 223 -6.12 -15.56 -15.86
CA THR A 223 -4.64 -15.54 -15.90
C THR A 223 -3.99 -15.67 -14.52
N ASP A 224 -4.66 -15.24 -13.45
CA ASP A 224 -4.12 -15.32 -12.10
C ASP A 224 -4.14 -16.77 -11.56
N LEU A 225 -4.95 -17.68 -12.13
CA LEU A 225 -5.02 -19.08 -11.71
C LEU A 225 -3.68 -19.81 -11.96
N ALA A 226 -2.99 -19.50 -13.06
CA ALA A 226 -1.66 -20.04 -13.34
C ALA A 226 -0.63 -19.57 -12.29
N ALA A 227 -0.72 -18.30 -11.88
CA ALA A 227 0.12 -17.76 -10.82
C ALA A 227 -0.19 -18.40 -9.46
N VAL A 228 -1.47 -18.66 -9.14
CA VAL A 228 -1.86 -19.40 -7.92
C VAL A 228 -1.24 -20.79 -7.94
N ARG A 229 -1.35 -21.54 -9.04
CA ARG A 229 -0.74 -22.89 -9.16
C ARG A 229 0.77 -22.86 -8.90
N HIS A 230 1.47 -21.85 -9.42
CA HIS A 230 2.91 -21.68 -9.17
C HIS A 230 3.21 -21.34 -7.70
N LEU A 231 2.42 -20.45 -7.10
CA LEU A 231 2.52 -20.12 -5.67
C LEU A 231 2.27 -21.34 -4.78
N THR A 232 1.32 -22.22 -5.14
CA THR A 232 1.09 -23.49 -4.43
C THR A 232 2.31 -24.41 -4.49
N ALA A 233 2.98 -24.48 -5.63
CA ALA A 233 4.19 -25.30 -5.80
C ALA A 233 5.39 -24.73 -5.04
N ALA A 234 5.58 -23.40 -5.07
CA ALA A 234 6.69 -22.74 -4.41
C ALA A 234 6.51 -22.64 -2.88
N HIS A 235 5.27 -22.51 -2.41
CA HIS A 235 4.94 -22.32 -0.99
C HIS A 235 3.74 -23.20 -0.60
N PRO A 236 3.91 -24.53 -0.54
CA PRO A 236 2.82 -25.47 -0.32
C PRO A 236 2.10 -25.30 1.03
N ALA A 237 2.77 -24.72 2.03
CA ALA A 237 2.17 -24.37 3.32
C ALA A 237 1.45 -22.99 3.36
N GLY A 238 1.49 -22.23 2.26
CA GLY A 238 0.98 -20.84 2.21
C GLY A 238 1.89 -19.81 2.89
N TYR A 239 1.48 -18.54 2.86
CA TYR A 239 2.22 -17.41 3.45
C TYR A 239 1.57 -16.82 4.70
N THR A 240 0.33 -17.21 4.99
CA THR A 240 -0.50 -16.70 6.08
C THR A 240 -1.30 -17.83 6.70
N ALA A 241 -1.56 -17.75 8.01
CA ALA A 241 -2.50 -18.65 8.68
C ALA A 241 -3.92 -18.41 8.12
N GLY A 242 -4.54 -19.42 7.50
CA GLY A 242 -5.82 -19.32 6.80
C GLY A 242 -5.89 -20.28 5.60
N TYR A 243 -6.54 -19.84 4.52
CA TYR A 243 -6.59 -20.59 3.25
C TYR A 243 -5.22 -20.54 2.55
N THR A 244 -4.64 -21.70 2.28
CA THR A 244 -3.42 -21.84 1.48
C THR A 244 -3.74 -21.64 -0.01
N ALA A 245 -2.70 -21.44 -0.83
CA ALA A 245 -2.86 -21.45 -2.28
C ALA A 245 -3.41 -22.81 -2.79
N ALA A 246 -3.21 -23.90 -2.04
CA ALA A 246 -3.77 -25.21 -2.34
C ALA A 246 -5.28 -25.24 -2.08
N ASP A 247 -5.72 -24.67 -0.95
CA ASP A 247 -7.14 -24.57 -0.61
C ASP A 247 -7.91 -23.71 -1.62
N ILE A 248 -7.31 -22.60 -2.08
CA ILE A 248 -7.88 -21.75 -3.12
C ILE A 248 -8.00 -22.51 -4.44
N LEU A 249 -6.95 -23.23 -4.85
CA LEU A 249 -6.98 -24.03 -6.07
C LEU A 249 -8.04 -25.14 -5.99
N ALA A 250 -8.12 -25.85 -4.86
CA ALA A 250 -9.12 -26.89 -4.64
C ALA A 250 -10.55 -26.32 -4.69
N TYR A 251 -10.80 -25.17 -4.06
CA TYR A 251 -12.09 -24.47 -4.11
C TYR A 251 -12.45 -24.04 -5.54
N LEU A 252 -11.52 -23.39 -6.25
CA LEU A 252 -11.74 -22.94 -7.63
C LEU A 252 -11.98 -24.12 -8.57
N LEU A 253 -11.23 -25.22 -8.45
CA LEU A 253 -11.46 -26.42 -9.25
C LEU A 253 -12.81 -27.08 -8.94
N ALA A 254 -13.23 -27.12 -7.67
CA ALA A 254 -14.51 -27.68 -7.28
C ALA A 254 -15.73 -26.87 -7.78
N TYR A 255 -15.57 -25.55 -7.97
CA TYR A 255 -16.64 -24.65 -8.39
C TYR A 255 -16.64 -24.30 -9.90
N LEU A 256 -15.48 -24.30 -10.56
CA LEU A 256 -15.35 -23.98 -11.99
C LEU A 256 -15.46 -25.20 -12.92
N LEU A 257 -15.34 -26.42 -12.40
CA LEU A 257 -15.51 -27.67 -13.16
C LEU A 257 -16.90 -28.32 -12.97
N ARG A 258 -17.86 -27.56 -12.41
CA ARG A 258 -19.30 -27.88 -12.42
C ARG A 258 -20.01 -26.95 -13.39
#